data_AF-A0A1E1XKN3-F1
#
_entry.id   AF-A0A1E1XKN3-F1
#
_cell.length_a   1.000
_cell.length_b   1.000
_cell.length_c   1.000
_cell.angle_alpha   90.00
_cell.angle_beta   90.00
_cell.angle_gamma   90.00
#
_symmetry.space_group_name_H-M   'P 1'
#
loop_
_entity.id
_entity.type
_entity.pdbx_description
1 polymer ?
#
loop_
_entity_poly.entity_id
_entity_poly.type
_entity_poly.pdbx_seq_one_letter_code
_entity_poly.pdbx_strand_id
1 'polypeptide(L)'
;SPRIPRQLETLYHRLRLNTAYTNGLQYRFGQTNSPHCDNCASIETVQHILLEHPAYANERAYYEHCMHKLCPVPPTMDKALGPLAYLRQQRLAMNFLFTYLKDIGHLDKL
;
A
#
# COMPACT_ATOMS: atom_id res chain seq x y z
N SER A 1 8.59 8.69 20.25
CA SER A 1 7.54 8.38 19.26
C SER A 1 6.76 7.16 19.67
N PRO A 2 5.43 7.16 19.52
CA PRO A 2 4.61 5.96 19.75
C PRO A 2 5.04 4.83 18.79
N ARG A 3 4.91 3.59 19.27
CA ARG A 3 5.21 2.37 18.51
C ARG A 3 4.08 2.12 17.50
N ILE A 4 4.41 1.60 16.31
CA ILE A 4 3.40 1.20 15.31
C ILE A 4 2.63 0.00 15.88
N PRO A 5 1.28 0.01 15.85
CA PRO A 5 0.47 -1.14 16.25
C PRO A 5 0.87 -2.40 15.50
N ARG A 6 0.88 -3.55 16.19
CA ARG A 6 1.28 -4.85 15.61
C ARG A 6 0.49 -5.22 14.35
N GLN A 7 -0.81 -4.90 14.31
CA GLN A 7 -1.66 -5.16 13.15
C GLN A 7 -1.17 -4.42 11.90
N LEU A 8 -0.74 -3.16 12.06
CA LEU A 8 -0.21 -2.36 10.97
C LEU A 8 1.17 -2.84 10.53
N GLU A 9 2.02 -3.29 11.46
CA GLU A 9 3.28 -3.96 11.11
C GLU A 9 3.04 -5.22 10.28
N THR A 10 2.07 -6.06 10.67
CA THR A 10 1.69 -7.26 9.91
C THR A 10 1.17 -6.92 8.51
N LEU A 11 0.29 -5.91 8.39
CA LEU A 11 -0.16 -5.42 7.09
C LEU A 11 1.02 -4.97 6.23
N TYR A 12 1.92 -4.16 6.78
CA TYR A 12 3.10 -3.70 6.04
C TYR A 12 3.99 -4.85 5.56
N HIS A 13 4.19 -5.88 6.38
CA HIS A 13 4.91 -7.09 5.96
C HIS A 13 4.20 -7.83 4.83
N ARG A 14 2.86 -7.96 4.88
CA ARG A 14 2.08 -8.58 3.80
C ARG A 14 2.19 -7.79 2.50
N LEU A 15 2.09 -6.46 2.56
CA LEU A 15 2.28 -5.59 1.40
C LEU A 15 3.66 -5.80 0.77
N ARG A 16 4.72 -5.83 1.58
CA ARG A 16 6.10 -6.06 1.13
C ARG A 16 6.32 -7.40 0.45
N LEU A 17 5.67 -8.44 0.95
CA LEU A 17 5.81 -9.81 0.43
C LEU A 17 4.83 -10.10 -0.71
N ASN A 18 4.02 -9.11 -1.13
CA ASN A 18 2.92 -9.28 -2.08
C ASN A 18 1.94 -10.38 -1.64
N THR A 19 1.70 -10.49 -0.33
CA THR A 19 0.78 -11.42 0.33
C THR A 19 -0.37 -10.71 1.04
N ALA A 20 -0.61 -9.44 0.70
CA ALA A 20 -1.81 -8.72 1.13
C ALA A 20 -3.05 -9.27 0.41
N TYR A 21 -4.19 -9.22 1.09
CA TYR A 21 -5.40 -9.99 0.76
C TYR A 21 -6.22 -9.40 -0.40
N THR A 22 -5.55 -9.08 -1.51
CA THR A 22 -6.12 -8.60 -2.77
C THR A 22 -6.99 -9.65 -3.46
N ASN A 23 -7.94 -9.24 -4.31
CA ASN A 23 -8.74 -10.15 -5.14
C ASN A 23 -7.84 -11.05 -6.00
N GLY A 24 -6.74 -10.52 -6.54
CA GLY A 24 -5.77 -11.32 -7.29
C GLY A 24 -5.14 -12.45 -6.46
N LEU A 25 -4.80 -12.18 -5.19
CA LEU A 25 -4.27 -13.22 -4.29
C LEU A 25 -5.36 -14.21 -3.88
N GLN A 26 -6.55 -13.73 -3.51
CA GLN A 26 -7.69 -14.57 -3.14
C GLN A 26 -8.10 -15.51 -4.29
N TYR A 27 -8.07 -15.03 -5.53
CA TYR A 27 -8.38 -15.84 -6.71
C TYR A 27 -7.39 -16.98 -6.88
N ARG A 28 -6.08 -16.71 -6.67
CA ARG A 28 -5.04 -17.76 -6.69
C ARG A 28 -5.26 -18.84 -5.63
N PHE A 29 -5.90 -18.50 -4.50
CA PHE A 29 -6.28 -19.45 -3.46
C PHE A 29 -7.68 -20.06 -3.63
N GLY A 30 -8.40 -19.72 -4.71
CA GLY A 30 -9.77 -20.22 -4.94
C GLY A 30 -10.81 -19.64 -3.98
N GLN A 31 -10.53 -18.49 -3.37
CA GLN A 31 -11.40 -17.84 -2.37
C GLN A 31 -12.35 -16.80 -2.98
N THR A 32 -12.08 -16.36 -4.21
CA THR A 32 -12.99 -15.53 -5.01
C THR A 32 -13.03 -16.06 -6.44
N ASN A 33 -14.10 -15.73 -7.16
CA ASN A 33 -14.33 -16.14 -8.55
C ASN A 33 -13.65 -15.22 -9.57
N SER A 34 -13.11 -14.07 -9.14
CA SER A 34 -12.48 -13.09 -10.04
C SER A 34 -11.23 -12.48 -9.41
N PRO A 35 -10.12 -12.33 -10.15
CA PRO A 35 -8.93 -11.64 -9.68
C PRO A 35 -9.00 -10.11 -9.85
N HIS A 36 -10.08 -9.59 -10.44
CA HIS A 36 -10.20 -8.18 -10.81
C HIS A 36 -10.60 -7.30 -9.63
N CYS A 37 -10.24 -6.02 -9.69
CA CYS A 37 -10.69 -5.02 -8.74
C CYS A 37 -12.20 -4.81 -8.87
N ASP A 38 -12.88 -4.55 -7.75
CA ASP A 38 -14.32 -4.34 -7.75
C ASP A 38 -14.72 -3.01 -8.44
N ASN A 39 -13.77 -2.06 -8.50
CA ASN A 39 -14.00 -0.71 -9.00
C ASN A 39 -13.38 -0.47 -10.38
N CYS A 40 -12.58 -1.40 -10.90
CA CYS A 40 -12.05 -1.33 -12.26
C CYS A 40 -11.71 -2.72 -12.82
N ALA A 41 -11.68 -2.85 -14.15
CA ALA A 41 -11.47 -4.15 -14.81
C ALA A 41 -10.01 -4.67 -14.76
N SER A 42 -9.11 -4.04 -14.00
CA SER A 42 -7.72 -4.49 -13.86
C SER A 42 -7.60 -5.58 -12.79
N ILE A 43 -6.58 -6.45 -12.91
CA ILE A 43 -6.25 -7.43 -11.87
C ILE A 43 -5.86 -6.68 -10.59
N GLU A 44 -6.51 -7.01 -9.48
CA GLU A 44 -6.21 -6.37 -8.21
C GLU A 44 -4.93 -6.95 -7.61
N THR A 45 -3.91 -6.09 -7.56
CA THR A 45 -2.62 -6.38 -6.93
C THR A 45 -2.27 -5.26 -5.94
N VAL A 46 -1.24 -5.47 -5.11
CA VAL A 46 -0.74 -4.40 -4.23
C VAL A 46 -0.28 -3.20 -5.06
N GLN A 47 0.42 -3.45 -6.17
CA GLN A 47 0.85 -2.38 -7.09
C GLN A 47 -0.34 -1.64 -7.68
N HIS A 48 -1.38 -2.37 -8.09
CA HIS A 48 -2.59 -1.77 -8.62
C HIS A 48 -3.21 -0.77 -7.64
N ILE A 49 -3.40 -1.18 -6.38
CA ILE A 49 -3.98 -0.33 -5.33
C ILE A 49 -3.07 0.84 -4.99
N LEU A 50 -1.75 0.61 -4.87
CA LEU A 50 -0.83 1.64 -4.41
C LEU A 50 -0.47 2.66 -5.49
N LEU A 51 -0.34 2.25 -6.75
CA LEU A 51 0.30 3.06 -7.79
C LEU A 51 -0.57 3.32 -9.03
N GLU A 52 -1.58 2.48 -9.32
CA GLU A 52 -2.21 2.48 -10.64
C GLU A 52 -3.69 2.85 -10.62
N HIS A 53 -4.42 2.50 -9.55
CA HIS A 53 -5.87 2.63 -9.54
C HIS A 53 -6.29 4.10 -9.77
N PRO A 54 -7.11 4.41 -10.80
CA PRO A 54 -7.44 5.79 -11.18
C PRO A 54 -8.19 6.55 -10.09
N ALA A 55 -9.12 5.89 -9.40
CA ALA A 55 -9.93 6.53 -8.35
C ALA A 55 -9.12 7.03 -7.15
N TYR A 56 -7.89 6.55 -6.96
CA TYR A 56 -7.03 6.93 -5.83
C TYR A 56 -6.00 7.99 -6.21
N ALA A 57 -6.11 8.59 -7.40
CA ALA A 57 -5.09 9.50 -7.91
C ALA A 57 -4.86 10.73 -7.00
N ASN A 58 -5.91 11.25 -6.37
CA ASN A 58 -5.81 12.42 -5.49
C ASN A 58 -5.09 12.08 -4.17
N GLU A 59 -5.53 11.03 -3.50
CA GLU A 59 -4.95 10.52 -2.27
C GLU A 59 -3.50 10.07 -2.50
N ARG A 60 -3.25 9.43 -3.65
CA ARG A 60 -1.91 9.02 -4.09
C ARG A 60 -1.01 10.23 -4.30
N ALA A 61 -1.47 11.28 -4.97
CA ALA A 61 -0.67 12.50 -5.15
C ALA A 61 -0.26 13.13 -3.80
N TYR A 62 -1.15 13.14 -2.81
CA TYR A 62 -0.82 13.60 -1.46
C TYR A 62 0.21 12.69 -0.76
N TYR A 63 0.02 11.38 -0.85
CA TYR A 63 0.98 10.39 -0.35
C TYR A 63 2.36 10.56 -0.99
N GLU A 64 2.43 10.72 -2.31
CA GLU A 64 3.65 10.95 -3.08
C GLU A 64 4.35 12.24 -2.64
N HIS A 65 3.60 13.32 -2.45
CA HIS A 65 4.14 14.58 -1.93
C HIS A 65 4.76 14.40 -0.53
N CYS A 66 4.12 13.63 0.36
CA CYS A 66 4.66 13.34 1.69
C CYS A 66 5.91 12.46 1.63
N MET A 67 5.92 11.45 0.76
CA MET A 67 7.07 10.57 0.53
C MET A 67 8.26 11.33 -0.07
N HIS A 68 8.01 12.27 -1.00
CA HIS A 68 9.06 13.08 -1.62
C HIS A 68 9.85 13.92 -0.60
N LYS A 69 9.20 14.37 0.48
CA LYS A 69 9.87 15.05 1.60
C LYS A 69 10.81 14.14 2.40
N LEU A 70 10.59 12.82 2.36
CA LEU A 70 11.44 11.84 3.05
C LEU A 70 12.54 11.30 2.14
N CYS A 71 12.22 11.08 0.87
CA CYS A 71 13.11 10.54 -0.15
C CYS A 71 12.74 11.16 -1.51
N PRO A 72 13.61 12.00 -2.10
CA PRO A 72 13.29 12.76 -3.31
C PRO A 72 13.39 11.91 -4.61
N VAL A 73 12.86 10.69 -4.59
CA VAL A 73 12.90 9.73 -5.69
C VAL A 73 11.45 9.34 -6.06
N PRO A 74 11.14 9.06 -7.34
CA PRO A 74 9.80 8.64 -7.75
C PRO A 74 9.29 7.41 -6.98
N PRO A 75 7.97 7.32 -6.73
CA PRO A 75 7.36 6.23 -6.00
C PRO A 75 7.32 4.95 -6.87
N THR A 76 8.39 4.15 -6.80
CA THR A 76 8.31 2.75 -7.21
C THR A 76 7.79 1.90 -6.05
N MET A 77 7.36 0.66 -6.31
CA MET A 77 7.00 -0.29 -5.26
C MET A 77 8.12 -0.44 -4.20
N ASP A 78 9.37 -0.45 -4.64
CA ASP A 78 10.54 -0.51 -3.76
C ASP A 78 10.72 0.74 -2.89
N LYS A 79 10.19 1.90 -3.29
CA LYS A 79 10.24 3.11 -2.46
C LYS A 79 9.02 3.26 -1.56
N ALA A 80 7.86 2.76 -2.00
CA ALA A 80 6.65 2.71 -1.18
C ALA A 80 6.78 1.69 -0.04
N LEU A 81 7.41 0.54 -0.31
CA LEU A 81 7.45 -0.60 0.61
C LEU A 81 8.87 -1.05 1.00
N GLY A 82 9.91 -0.49 0.41
CA GLY A 82 11.29 -0.89 0.73
C GLY A 82 11.86 -0.24 1.98
N PRO A 83 13.08 -0.67 2.36
CA PRO A 83 13.81 -0.10 3.48
C PRO A 83 14.32 1.31 3.13
N LEU A 84 14.07 2.26 4.03
CA LEU A 84 14.69 3.59 4.01
C LEU A 84 16.00 3.60 4.80
N ALA A 85 16.88 4.53 4.47
CA ALA A 85 18.22 4.65 5.06
C ALA A 85 18.20 4.82 6.59
N TYR A 86 17.13 5.43 7.13
CA TYR A 86 16.99 5.69 8.55
C TYR A 86 15.67 5.15 9.11
N LEU A 87 15.73 4.49 10.29
CA LEU A 87 14.55 3.96 10.98
C LEU A 87 13.46 5.01 11.25
N ARG A 88 13.85 6.26 11.49
CA ARG A 88 12.90 7.37 11.67
C ARG A 88 12.11 7.65 10.39
N GLN A 89 12.79 7.69 9.24
CA GLN A 89 12.14 7.87 7.95
C GLN A 89 11.24 6.68 7.62
N GLN A 90 11.70 5.45 7.90
CA GLN A 90 10.92 4.24 7.73
C GLN A 90 9.57 4.31 8.47
N ARG A 91 9.57 4.74 9.73
CA ARG A 91 8.35 4.89 10.52
C ARG A 91 7.42 5.98 9.96
N LEU A 92 7.97 7.09 9.50
CA LEU A 92 7.18 8.15 8.87
C LEU A 92 6.55 7.68 7.55
N ALA A 93 7.31 6.98 6.72
CA ALA A 93 6.80 6.38 5.48
C ALA A 93 5.68 5.38 5.75
N MET A 94 5.84 4.51 6.75
CA MET A 94 4.76 3.60 7.17
C MET A 94 3.50 4.36 7.62
N ASN A 95 3.65 5.44 8.39
CA ASN A 95 2.49 6.25 8.78
C ASN A 95 1.80 6.90 7.58
N PHE A 96 2.56 7.44 6.61
CA PHE A 96 1.99 7.99 5.39
C PHE A 96 1.27 6.92 4.55
N LEU A 97 1.84 5.72 4.45
CA LEU A 97 1.20 4.59 3.79
C LEU A 97 -0.11 4.17 4.47
N PHE A 98 -0.14 4.05 5.80
CA PHE A 98 -1.37 3.68 6.50
C PHE A 98 -2.43 4.78 6.45
N THR A 99 -2.02 6.05 6.43
CA THR A 99 -2.94 7.17 6.20
C THR A 99 -3.55 7.07 4.81
N TYR A 100 -2.72 6.89 3.78
CA TYR A 100 -3.18 6.68 2.41
C TYR A 100 -4.15 5.49 2.29
N LEU A 101 -3.77 4.32 2.82
CA LEU A 101 -4.62 3.12 2.80
C LEU A 101 -5.95 3.31 3.54
N LYS A 102 -5.96 4.12 4.61
CA LYS A 102 -7.18 4.49 5.31
C LYS A 102 -8.06 5.40 4.44
N ASP A 103 -7.47 6.41 3.82
CA ASP A 103 -8.19 7.39 3.00
C ASP A 103 -8.85 6.74 1.78
N ILE A 104 -8.21 5.72 1.19
CA ILE A 104 -8.78 4.94 0.08
C ILE A 104 -9.65 3.75 0.56
N GLY A 105 -9.87 3.58 1.86
CA GLY A 105 -10.73 2.52 2.42
C GLY A 105 -10.18 1.08 2.29
N HIS A 106 -8.85 0.91 2.21
CA HIS A 106 -8.17 -0.38 2.07
C HIS A 106 -7.42 -0.85 3.33
N LEU A 107 -7.31 -0.01 4.36
CA LEU A 107 -6.52 -0.34 5.55
C LEU A 107 -6.96 -1.65 6.23
N ASP A 108 -8.27 -1.86 6.35
CA ASP A 108 -8.85 -3.04 7.02
C ASP A 108 -9.20 -4.18 6.06
N LYS A 109 -9.05 -3.95 4.74
CA LYS A 109 -9.37 -4.94 3.69
C LYS A 109 -8.18 -5.81 3.29
N LEU A 110 -6.95 -5.29 3.45
CA LEU A 110 -5.71 -5.89 2.95
C LEU A 110 -4.98 -6.80 3.96
#